data_AF-A0A661JMC4-F1
#
_entry.id   AF-A0A661JMC4-F1
#
_cell.length_a   1.000
_cell.length_b   1.000
_cell.length_c   1.000
_cell.angle_alpha   90.00
_cell.angle_beta   90.00
_cell.angle_gamma   90.00
#
_symmetry.space_group_name_H-M   'P 1'
#
loop_
_entity.id
_entity.type
_entity.pdbx_description
1 polymer ?
#
loop_
_entity_poly.entity_id
_entity_poly.type
_entity_poly.pdbx_seq_one_letter_code
_entity_poly.pdbx_strand_id
1 'polypeptide(L)'
;MLKEKPQNPHPRILLYLFLLSFFLINFNITACSGQKKYSGKEISLSYPPARVKSAFIRTIEEVGGKISSESAKSDTITGTIEGYSFRFKLLSGDRSSTRAVFRVSGKNGDESQALEALVVRVLRNKLSVGVERKREGKAHHLPSTSRYEKATVCLYGSSNRETFQSSGIVISGDGLVITTAHEISEARTLFVKWPDKKVFKGRIKFISSLYDLALVETHVETTDFIPLRAPKSIEVPIGQRIYTIGCPYGLIGTLAQGRIAASPRVVGDILLYQCDLPVYPGNSGGPVFDSNGELIGLVKGRLKDTDTISFIIPSFYLSVFLKENLNKIHMLGRSSSVSESRDWIYWFGLGLAASSNSTKESAFKKVLSMRPGFTPALYHLGLVLNRQGKLKEELGIWKELVNLVPRWSEAWYRLGNANFKLGNLKAAEAAYRKAMELSPNDPRYYNNLGEIYRRKKKFKKAEIYFKKALSLYPQYALAHYNLGVLFDQALDKPELAVYHYKKDLELCPRASDKEKVRKWIEEAERRF
;
A
#
# COMPACT_ATOMS: atom_id res chain seq x y z
N MET A 1 -20.93 -23.77 -32.19
CA MET A 1 -21.28 -25.11 -31.69
C MET A 1 -21.94 -24.96 -30.32
N LEU A 2 -23.26 -24.77 -30.34
CA LEU A 2 -24.13 -24.91 -29.17
C LEU A 2 -24.63 -26.36 -29.18
N LYS A 3 -24.27 -27.15 -28.17
CA LYS A 3 -25.02 -28.31 -27.64
C LYS A 3 -24.13 -29.04 -26.64
N GLU A 4 -24.31 -28.75 -25.36
CA GLU A 4 -24.34 -29.73 -24.28
C GLU A 4 -24.90 -29.04 -23.02
N LYS A 5 -25.98 -29.60 -22.47
CA LYS A 5 -26.58 -29.14 -21.20
C LYS A 5 -25.67 -29.57 -20.04
N PRO A 6 -25.59 -28.78 -18.96
CA PRO A 6 -24.62 -28.97 -17.88
C PRO A 6 -25.07 -30.06 -16.89
N GLN A 7 -24.13 -30.89 -16.43
CA GLN A 7 -24.25 -31.48 -15.10
C GLN A 7 -23.73 -30.45 -14.09
N ASN A 8 -24.63 -29.92 -13.27
CA ASN A 8 -24.41 -28.82 -12.33
C ASN A 8 -23.19 -29.00 -11.41
N PRO A 9 -22.25 -28.04 -11.37
CA PRO A 9 -21.39 -27.82 -10.20
C PRO A 9 -22.17 -27.04 -9.12
N HIS A 10 -21.90 -27.34 -7.84
CA HIS A 10 -22.56 -26.71 -6.69
C HIS A 10 -22.33 -25.18 -6.69
N PRO A 11 -23.34 -24.33 -6.40
CA PRO A 11 -23.28 -22.86 -6.54
C PRO A 11 -22.14 -22.16 -5.78
N ARG A 12 -21.62 -22.78 -4.72
CA ARG A 12 -20.56 -22.20 -3.86
C ARG A 12 -19.17 -22.31 -4.49
N ILE A 13 -18.89 -23.36 -5.25
CA ILE A 13 -17.60 -23.55 -5.95
C ILE A 13 -17.56 -22.63 -7.18
N LEU A 14 -18.67 -22.50 -7.91
CA LEU A 14 -18.80 -21.51 -8.98
C LEU A 14 -18.66 -20.08 -8.44
N LEU A 15 -19.25 -19.74 -7.29
CA LEU A 15 -19.07 -18.41 -6.68
C LEU A 15 -17.62 -18.16 -6.25
N TYR A 16 -16.93 -19.16 -5.69
CA TYR A 16 -15.51 -19.04 -5.32
C TYR A 16 -14.59 -18.99 -6.54
N LEU A 17 -14.84 -19.82 -7.57
CA LEU A 17 -14.11 -19.81 -8.85
C LEU A 17 -14.37 -18.55 -9.66
N PHE A 18 -15.58 -17.98 -9.61
CA PHE A 18 -15.94 -16.70 -10.22
C PHE A 18 -15.28 -15.51 -9.51
N LEU A 19 -15.11 -15.59 -8.18
CA LEU A 19 -14.28 -14.66 -7.42
C LEU A 19 -12.77 -14.85 -7.69
N LEU A 20 -12.33 -16.05 -8.08
CA LEU A 20 -10.94 -16.39 -8.38
C LEU A 20 -10.52 -16.08 -9.84
N SER A 21 -11.42 -16.15 -10.81
CA SER A 21 -11.12 -15.83 -12.22
C SER A 21 -10.83 -14.34 -12.43
N PHE A 22 -11.27 -13.47 -11.51
CA PHE A 22 -10.88 -12.07 -11.45
C PHE A 22 -9.45 -11.83 -10.91
N PHE A 23 -8.80 -12.85 -10.33
CA PHE A 23 -7.51 -12.75 -9.64
C PHE A 23 -6.31 -13.35 -10.40
N LEU A 24 -6.52 -14.00 -11.55
CA LEU A 24 -5.46 -14.65 -12.32
C LEU A 24 -5.07 -13.82 -13.55
N ILE A 25 -4.40 -12.69 -13.33
CA ILE A 25 -3.45 -12.14 -14.31
C ILE A 25 -2.19 -11.75 -13.55
N ASN A 26 -1.07 -12.36 -13.96
CA ASN A 26 0.31 -12.21 -13.47
C ASN A 26 0.70 -13.06 -12.26
N PHE A 27 1.16 -14.29 -12.50
CA PHE A 27 2.49 -14.71 -12.03
C PHE A 27 3.06 -15.79 -12.95
N ASN A 28 4.25 -15.52 -13.50
CA ASN A 28 5.06 -16.47 -14.25
C ASN A 28 5.45 -17.64 -13.34
N ILE A 29 5.00 -18.83 -13.68
CA ILE A 29 5.46 -20.09 -13.08
C ILE A 29 6.79 -20.44 -13.76
N THR A 30 7.90 -20.28 -13.05
CA THR A 30 9.15 -20.94 -13.42
C THR A 30 9.11 -22.36 -12.88
N ALA A 31 8.98 -23.34 -13.78
CA ALA A 31 9.15 -24.74 -13.47
C ALA A 31 10.64 -25.01 -13.20
N CYS A 32 11.01 -25.28 -11.94
CA CYS A 32 12.28 -25.93 -11.66
C CYS A 32 12.11 -27.44 -11.85
N SER A 33 12.75 -27.95 -12.89
CA SER A 33 12.99 -29.37 -13.12
C SER A 33 14.06 -29.87 -12.15
N GLY A 34 13.76 -30.95 -11.42
CA GLY A 34 14.79 -31.62 -10.60
C GLY A 34 14.24 -32.56 -9.53
N GLN A 35 14.23 -33.85 -9.86
CA GLN A 35 14.03 -35.04 -8.99
C GLN A 35 12.63 -35.33 -8.44
N LYS A 36 11.96 -36.27 -9.13
CA LYS A 36 10.72 -36.95 -8.73
C LYS A 36 10.93 -37.85 -7.51
N LYS A 37 10.24 -37.54 -6.41
CA LYS A 37 9.41 -38.48 -5.63
C LYS A 37 8.39 -37.62 -4.90
N TYR A 38 7.10 -37.92 -5.07
CA TYR A 38 5.90 -37.16 -4.64
C TYR A 38 5.45 -36.05 -5.60
N SER A 39 4.29 -36.25 -6.23
CA SER A 39 3.64 -35.30 -7.14
C SER A 39 2.50 -34.56 -6.44
N GLY A 40 2.81 -33.62 -5.54
CA GLY A 40 1.85 -32.71 -4.87
C GLY A 40 2.56 -31.41 -4.50
N LYS A 41 1.83 -30.34 -4.17
CA LYS A 41 2.45 -29.05 -3.83
C LYS A 41 3.15 -29.13 -2.48
N GLU A 42 4.46 -28.97 -2.50
CA GLU A 42 5.27 -28.87 -1.30
C GLU A 42 5.05 -27.51 -0.62
N ILE A 43 4.87 -27.54 0.69
CA ILE A 43 4.60 -26.40 1.54
C ILE A 43 5.68 -26.35 2.62
N SER A 44 6.48 -25.28 2.60
CA SER A 44 7.38 -24.94 3.69
C SER A 44 6.71 -23.93 4.62
N LEU A 45 6.71 -24.20 5.92
CA LEU A 45 6.03 -23.44 6.97
C LEU A 45 6.95 -23.24 8.17
N SER A 46 7.16 -21.99 8.62
CA SER A 46 7.99 -21.68 9.80
C SER A 46 7.25 -21.90 11.13
N TYR A 47 6.65 -23.08 11.31
CA TYR A 47 5.88 -23.45 12.50
C TYR A 47 6.17 -24.90 12.92
N PRO A 48 6.00 -25.27 14.20
CA PRO A 48 6.21 -26.65 14.67
C PRO A 48 5.20 -27.65 14.05
N PRO A 49 5.57 -28.93 13.86
CA PRO A 49 4.72 -29.93 13.20
C PRO A 49 3.33 -30.09 13.84
N ALA A 50 3.25 -30.10 15.18
CA ALA A 50 1.98 -30.19 15.90
C ALA A 50 1.03 -29.03 15.58
N ARG A 51 1.55 -27.79 15.49
CA ARG A 51 0.76 -26.59 15.18
C ARG A 51 0.28 -26.61 13.72
N VAL A 52 1.14 -27.04 12.80
CA VAL A 52 0.77 -27.22 11.39
C VAL A 52 -0.35 -28.26 11.26
N LYS A 53 -0.24 -29.38 11.97
CA LYS A 53 -1.23 -30.46 11.96
C LYS A 53 -2.60 -30.00 12.46
N SER A 54 -2.66 -29.35 13.63
CA SER A 54 -3.92 -28.83 14.19
C SER A 54 -4.56 -27.74 13.32
N ALA A 55 -3.75 -26.83 12.76
CA ALA A 55 -4.24 -25.79 11.86
C ALA A 55 -4.78 -26.36 10.54
N PHE A 56 -4.18 -27.45 10.05
CA PHE A 56 -4.63 -28.15 8.86
C PHE A 56 -5.98 -28.83 9.07
N ILE A 57 -6.14 -29.60 10.15
CA ILE A 57 -7.41 -30.26 10.52
C ILE A 57 -8.56 -29.24 10.55
N ARG A 58 -8.37 -28.13 11.27
CA ARG A 58 -9.37 -27.05 11.37
C ARG A 58 -9.67 -26.40 10.02
N THR A 59 -8.66 -26.28 9.15
CA THR A 59 -8.87 -25.76 7.78
C THR A 59 -9.76 -26.70 6.97
N ILE A 60 -9.56 -28.01 7.07
CA ILE A 60 -10.38 -29.00 6.35
C ILE A 60 -11.84 -28.97 6.81
N GLU A 61 -12.09 -28.94 8.11
CA GLU A 61 -13.46 -28.88 8.66
C GLU A 61 -14.21 -27.62 8.20
N GLU A 62 -13.55 -26.46 8.21
CA GLU A 62 -14.16 -25.19 7.81
C GLU A 62 -14.47 -25.09 6.31
N VAL A 63 -13.68 -25.73 5.45
CA VAL A 63 -13.98 -25.81 4.01
C VAL A 63 -14.98 -26.94 3.68
N GLY A 64 -15.65 -27.51 4.69
CA GLY A 64 -16.67 -28.56 4.51
C GLY A 64 -16.09 -29.95 4.23
N GLY A 65 -14.79 -30.14 4.47
CA GLY A 65 -14.13 -31.43 4.31
C GLY A 65 -14.32 -32.36 5.50
N LYS A 66 -14.23 -33.67 5.23
CA LYS A 66 -14.27 -34.74 6.22
C LYS A 66 -12.94 -35.46 6.28
N ILE A 67 -12.40 -35.65 7.48
CA ILE A 67 -11.20 -36.45 7.70
C ILE A 67 -11.60 -37.93 7.75
N SER A 68 -10.98 -38.76 6.91
CA SER A 68 -11.27 -40.20 6.82
C SER A 68 -10.27 -41.04 7.61
N SER A 69 -9.01 -40.61 7.72
CA SER A 69 -8.04 -41.25 8.60
C SER A 69 -6.93 -40.27 9.04
N GLU A 70 -6.51 -40.41 10.29
CA GLU A 70 -5.36 -39.74 10.87
C GLU A 70 -4.44 -40.81 11.47
N SER A 71 -3.29 -41.07 10.83
CA SER A 71 -2.31 -42.01 11.39
C SER A 71 -1.23 -41.26 12.14
N ALA A 72 -1.18 -41.46 13.46
CA ALA A 72 -0.12 -40.90 14.30
C ALA A 72 1.28 -41.48 13.98
N LYS A 73 1.36 -42.67 13.34
CA LYS A 73 2.62 -43.31 12.95
C LYS A 73 3.14 -42.87 11.57
N SER A 74 2.29 -42.36 10.68
CA SER A 74 2.68 -42.05 9.30
C SER A 74 2.64 -40.56 8.94
N ASP A 75 2.35 -39.68 9.90
CA ASP A 75 2.33 -38.21 9.72
C ASP A 75 1.48 -37.77 8.52
N THR A 76 0.47 -38.58 8.20
CA THR A 76 -0.38 -38.46 7.03
C THR A 76 -1.84 -38.32 7.47
N ILE A 77 -2.51 -37.32 6.91
CA ILE A 77 -3.95 -37.06 7.07
C ILE A 77 -4.60 -37.24 5.72
N THR A 78 -5.67 -38.03 5.65
CA THR A 78 -6.48 -38.21 4.45
C THR A 78 -7.94 -37.94 4.72
N GLY A 79 -8.65 -37.54 3.69
CA GLY A 79 -10.06 -37.23 3.79
C GLY A 79 -10.67 -36.86 2.45
N THR A 80 -11.87 -36.32 2.50
CA THR A 80 -12.59 -35.82 1.33
C THR A 80 -13.02 -34.36 1.52
N ILE A 81 -13.05 -33.57 0.45
CA ILE A 81 -13.62 -32.21 0.41
C ILE A 81 -14.51 -32.16 -0.82
N GLU A 82 -15.82 -31.95 -0.65
CA GLU A 82 -16.76 -31.80 -1.77
C GLU A 82 -16.64 -32.93 -2.83
N GLY A 83 -16.44 -34.18 -2.39
CA GLY A 83 -16.28 -35.37 -3.26
C GLY A 83 -14.86 -35.60 -3.81
N TYR A 84 -13.92 -34.68 -3.59
CA TYR A 84 -12.50 -34.84 -3.92
C TYR A 84 -11.75 -35.51 -2.78
N SER A 85 -10.90 -36.50 -3.08
CA SER A 85 -10.03 -37.11 -2.08
C SER A 85 -8.77 -36.29 -1.90
N PHE A 86 -8.31 -36.09 -0.65
CA PHE A 86 -7.04 -35.40 -0.39
C PHE A 86 -6.09 -36.23 0.45
N ARG A 87 -4.80 -35.89 0.35
CA ARG A 87 -3.73 -36.42 1.17
C ARG A 87 -2.80 -35.28 1.60
N PHE A 88 -2.63 -35.15 2.90
CA PHE A 88 -1.64 -34.27 3.53
C PHE A 88 -0.60 -35.12 4.24
N LYS A 89 0.68 -34.87 3.98
CA LYS A 89 1.78 -35.61 4.60
C LYS A 89 2.84 -34.64 5.12
N LEU A 90 3.21 -34.75 6.39
CA LEU A 90 4.37 -34.06 6.92
C LEU A 90 5.63 -34.82 6.49
N LEU A 91 6.60 -34.11 5.92
CA LEU A 91 7.84 -34.70 5.38
C LEU A 91 8.98 -34.64 6.40
N SER A 92 9.13 -33.51 7.08
CA SER A 92 10.13 -33.27 8.14
C SER A 92 9.83 -31.95 8.85
N GLY A 93 10.19 -31.82 10.12
CA GLY A 93 10.14 -30.54 10.81
C GLY A 93 10.89 -30.55 12.15
N ASP A 94 11.39 -29.38 12.54
CA ASP A 94 12.01 -29.12 13.84
C ASP A 94 11.08 -28.26 14.73
N ARG A 95 11.58 -27.74 15.86
CA ARG A 95 10.79 -26.88 16.77
C ARG A 95 10.36 -25.54 16.13
N SER A 96 10.83 -25.20 14.93
CA SER A 96 10.67 -23.89 14.30
C SER A 96 10.21 -23.93 12.84
N SER A 97 10.34 -25.06 12.15
CA SER A 97 10.03 -25.19 10.72
C SER A 97 9.49 -26.57 10.38
N THR A 98 8.53 -26.63 9.46
CA THR A 98 7.86 -27.85 8.99
C THR A 98 7.73 -27.83 7.48
N ARG A 99 8.08 -28.95 6.84
CA ARG A 99 7.80 -29.25 5.44
C ARG A 99 6.67 -30.26 5.35
N ALA A 100 5.69 -29.96 4.51
CA ALA A 100 4.54 -30.82 4.24
C ALA A 100 4.22 -30.87 2.76
N VAL A 101 3.56 -31.93 2.32
CA VAL A 101 2.98 -32.06 0.97
C VAL A 101 1.49 -32.19 1.11
N PHE A 102 0.75 -31.33 0.41
CA PHE A 102 -0.69 -31.45 0.27
C PHE A 102 -1.03 -31.80 -1.17
N ARG A 103 -1.99 -32.71 -1.35
CA ARG A 103 -2.46 -33.11 -2.67
C ARG A 103 -3.95 -33.37 -2.66
N VAL A 104 -4.63 -32.93 -3.71
CA VAL A 104 -6.02 -33.27 -4.00
C VAL A 104 -6.09 -34.16 -5.26
N SER A 105 -6.99 -35.14 -5.26
CA SER A 105 -7.25 -36.05 -6.37
C SER A 105 -8.75 -36.20 -6.60
N GLY A 106 -9.19 -36.00 -7.84
CA GLY A 106 -10.58 -36.18 -8.29
C GLY A 106 -10.67 -36.29 -9.80
N LYS A 107 -11.91 -36.35 -10.32
CA LYS A 107 -12.20 -36.59 -11.75
C LYS A 107 -11.75 -35.44 -12.66
N ASN A 108 -11.72 -34.21 -12.17
CA ASN A 108 -11.26 -33.02 -12.90
C ASN A 108 -9.92 -32.52 -12.33
N GLY A 109 -8.89 -32.47 -13.18
CA GLY A 109 -7.53 -32.08 -12.81
C GLY A 109 -7.40 -30.61 -12.42
N ASP A 110 -8.11 -29.72 -13.11
CA ASP A 110 -8.02 -28.27 -12.86
C ASP A 110 -8.72 -27.87 -11.56
N GLU A 111 -9.88 -28.47 -11.26
CA GLU A 111 -10.59 -28.27 -9.99
C GLU A 111 -9.77 -28.81 -8.80
N SER A 112 -9.09 -29.95 -8.99
CA SER A 112 -8.20 -30.51 -7.96
C SER A 112 -7.05 -29.54 -7.63
N GLN A 113 -6.44 -28.92 -8.65
CA GLN A 113 -5.37 -27.93 -8.45
C GLN A 113 -5.86 -26.64 -7.80
N ALA A 114 -7.04 -26.15 -8.18
CA ALA A 114 -7.65 -24.96 -7.58
C ALA A 114 -7.97 -25.17 -6.09
N LEU A 115 -8.54 -26.33 -5.75
CA LEU A 115 -8.84 -26.71 -4.38
C LEU A 115 -7.56 -26.88 -3.54
N GLU A 116 -6.51 -27.47 -4.15
CA GLU A 116 -5.19 -27.57 -3.53
C GLU A 116 -4.62 -26.19 -3.19
N ALA A 117 -4.67 -25.23 -4.12
CA ALA A 117 -4.19 -23.87 -3.90
C ALA A 117 -4.97 -23.13 -2.81
N LEU A 118 -6.29 -23.29 -2.76
CA LEU A 118 -7.17 -22.66 -1.78
C LEU A 118 -6.84 -23.11 -0.36
N VAL A 119 -6.77 -24.43 -0.13
CA VAL A 119 -6.50 -24.99 1.21
C VAL A 119 -5.12 -24.57 1.70
N VAL A 120 -4.10 -24.55 0.84
CA VAL A 120 -2.75 -24.06 1.21
C VAL A 120 -2.79 -22.58 1.62
N ARG A 121 -3.58 -21.75 0.93
CA ARG A 121 -3.70 -20.33 1.25
C ARG A 121 -4.39 -20.11 2.60
N VAL A 122 -5.47 -20.82 2.87
CA VAL A 122 -6.18 -20.74 4.16
C VAL A 122 -5.30 -21.24 5.30
N LEU A 123 -4.60 -22.36 5.11
CA LEU A 123 -3.67 -22.92 6.09
C LEU A 123 -2.56 -21.92 6.45
N ARG A 124 -1.94 -21.30 5.45
CA ARG A 124 -0.92 -20.26 5.67
C ARG A 124 -1.49 -19.09 6.46
N ASN A 125 -2.68 -18.62 6.09
CA ASN A 125 -3.35 -17.52 6.77
C ASN A 125 -3.62 -17.82 8.25
N LYS A 126 -4.09 -19.03 8.57
CA LYS A 126 -4.32 -19.45 9.95
C LYS A 126 -3.03 -19.59 10.75
N LEU A 127 -1.97 -20.11 10.16
CA LEU A 127 -0.70 -20.25 10.87
C LEU A 127 -0.09 -18.88 11.22
N SER A 128 -0.30 -17.88 10.37
CA SER A 128 0.05 -16.47 10.66
C SER A 128 -0.81 -15.81 11.74
N VAL A 129 -1.99 -16.34 12.07
CA VAL A 129 -2.82 -15.89 13.21
C VAL A 129 -2.51 -16.77 14.42
N GLY A 130 -1.62 -16.33 15.29
CA GLY A 130 -1.42 -16.98 16.59
C GLY A 130 -0.12 -16.58 17.28
N VAL A 131 -0.18 -15.48 18.02
CA VAL A 131 0.70 -15.23 19.16
C VAL A 131 -0.19 -14.94 20.36
N GLU A 132 -0.64 -16.01 21.03
CA GLU A 132 -0.50 -16.03 22.48
C GLU A 132 0.80 -16.80 22.74
N ARG A 133 1.91 -16.09 22.96
CA ARG A 133 3.10 -16.73 23.54
C ARG A 133 2.96 -16.66 25.05
N LYS A 134 2.74 -17.82 25.68
CA LYS A 134 3.29 -18.07 27.01
C LYS A 134 4.78 -17.74 26.95
N ARG A 135 5.20 -16.85 27.85
CA ARG A 135 6.58 -16.39 28.02
C ARG A 135 7.50 -17.59 28.22
N GLU A 136 8.46 -17.79 27.32
CA GLU A 136 9.74 -18.45 27.62
C GLU A 136 10.69 -18.28 26.43
N GLY A 137 11.91 -17.79 26.70
CA GLY A 137 13.01 -17.70 25.74
C GLY A 137 13.46 -16.27 25.38
N LYS A 138 14.49 -15.80 26.10
CA LYS A 138 15.37 -14.63 25.86
C LYS A 138 14.90 -13.63 24.80
N ALA A 139 14.11 -12.65 25.25
CA ALA A 139 13.70 -11.50 24.46
C ALA A 139 14.92 -10.60 24.16
N HIS A 140 15.21 -10.37 22.88
CA HIS A 140 15.74 -9.06 22.50
C HIS A 140 14.71 -8.04 22.98
N HIS A 141 15.07 -7.24 23.98
CA HIS A 141 14.18 -6.28 24.63
C HIS A 141 13.57 -5.34 23.60
N LEU A 142 12.30 -5.56 23.25
CA LEU A 142 11.47 -4.48 22.71
C LEU A 142 11.36 -3.42 23.82
N PRO A 143 11.56 -2.13 23.52
CA PRO A 143 11.24 -1.06 24.46
C PRO A 143 9.79 -1.25 24.92
N SER A 144 9.54 -1.11 26.23
CA SER A 144 8.36 -1.66 26.93
C SER A 144 7.06 -1.65 26.10
N THR A 145 6.78 -2.75 25.39
CA THR A 145 5.57 -2.85 24.54
C THR A 145 4.31 -2.65 25.37
N SER A 146 4.39 -2.93 26.67
CA SER A 146 3.31 -2.69 27.64
C SER A 146 2.70 -1.29 27.56
N ARG A 147 3.47 -0.22 27.37
CA ARG A 147 2.89 1.13 27.27
C ARG A 147 2.06 1.30 25.98
N TYR A 148 2.58 0.79 24.87
CA TYR A 148 1.92 0.88 23.57
C TYR A 148 0.71 -0.04 23.49
N GLU A 149 0.80 -1.24 24.06
CA GLU A 149 -0.32 -2.17 24.20
C GLU A 149 -1.45 -1.53 25.00
N LYS A 150 -1.15 -0.88 26.12
CA LYS A 150 -2.15 -0.20 26.96
C LYS A 150 -2.77 1.04 26.30
N ALA A 151 -2.00 1.76 25.48
CA ALA A 151 -2.47 2.93 24.75
C ALA A 151 -3.13 2.60 23.39
N THR A 152 -3.13 1.33 22.95
CA THR A 152 -3.77 0.94 21.68
C THR A 152 -5.20 0.48 21.92
N VAL A 153 -6.13 1.01 21.15
CA VAL A 153 -7.56 0.71 21.27
C VAL A 153 -8.11 0.13 19.97
N CYS A 154 -9.21 -0.61 20.07
CA CYS A 154 -9.99 -1.07 18.93
C CYS A 154 -11.20 -0.17 18.75
N LEU A 155 -11.35 0.39 17.56
CA LEU A 155 -12.55 1.12 17.17
C LEU A 155 -13.43 0.21 16.33
N TYR A 156 -14.74 0.25 16.56
CA TYR A 156 -15.69 -0.53 15.77
C TYR A 156 -17.07 0.13 15.80
N GLY A 157 -17.90 -0.22 14.83
CA GLY A 157 -19.23 0.36 14.72
C GLY A 157 -19.91 -0.03 13.42
N SER A 158 -20.95 0.73 13.08
CA SER A 158 -21.72 0.55 11.86
C SER A 158 -21.80 1.85 11.05
N SER A 159 -21.71 1.69 9.73
CA SER A 159 -22.04 2.71 8.74
C SER A 159 -23.38 2.37 8.06
N ASN A 160 -23.78 3.13 7.04
CA ASN A 160 -25.04 2.93 6.33
C ASN A 160 -25.23 1.52 5.74
N ARG A 161 -24.15 0.77 5.47
CA ARG A 161 -24.22 -0.52 4.76
C ARG A 161 -23.36 -1.64 5.35
N GLU A 162 -22.40 -1.34 6.23
CA GLU A 162 -21.43 -2.33 6.72
C GLU A 162 -21.01 -2.06 8.17
N THR A 163 -20.49 -3.09 8.83
CA THR A 163 -19.75 -2.92 10.10
C THR A 163 -18.29 -2.67 9.78
N PHE A 164 -17.63 -1.82 10.56
CA PHE A 164 -16.21 -1.55 10.39
C PHE A 164 -15.46 -1.86 11.67
N GLN A 165 -14.16 -2.07 11.50
CA GLN A 165 -13.21 -2.24 12.59
C GLN A 165 -11.91 -1.55 12.23
N SER A 166 -11.34 -0.83 13.20
CA SER A 166 -10.09 -0.10 13.10
C SER A 166 -9.27 -0.22 14.38
N SER A 167 -8.01 0.14 14.31
CA SER A 167 -7.14 0.37 15.46
C SER A 167 -6.95 1.87 15.69
N GLY A 168 -6.58 2.25 16.90
CA GLY A 168 -6.22 3.63 17.21
C GLY A 168 -5.27 3.70 18.39
N ILE A 169 -4.69 4.87 18.59
CA ILE A 169 -3.76 5.13 19.68
C ILE A 169 -4.29 6.29 20.53
N VAL A 170 -4.31 6.08 21.84
CA VAL A 170 -4.66 7.11 22.83
C VAL A 170 -3.47 8.05 22.98
N ILE A 171 -3.71 9.34 22.79
CA ILE A 171 -2.67 10.36 22.68
C ILE A 171 -2.68 11.41 23.80
N SER A 172 -3.71 11.40 24.63
CA SER A 172 -3.90 12.33 25.73
C SER A 172 -4.63 11.67 26.89
N GLY A 173 -4.43 12.21 28.10
CA GLY A 173 -4.99 11.67 29.33
C GLY A 173 -6.50 11.85 29.47
N ASP A 174 -7.12 12.71 28.65
CA ASP A 174 -8.57 12.90 28.55
C ASP A 174 -9.26 11.90 27.59
N GLY A 175 -8.52 10.91 27.09
CA GLY A 175 -9.06 9.83 26.26
C GLY A 175 -9.27 10.23 24.80
N LEU A 176 -8.47 11.17 24.28
CA LEU A 176 -8.37 11.44 22.85
C LEU A 176 -7.61 10.32 22.12
N VAL A 177 -8.21 9.82 21.05
CA VAL A 177 -7.72 8.73 20.22
C VAL A 177 -7.51 9.24 18.80
N ILE A 178 -6.34 8.96 18.21
CA ILE A 178 -6.09 9.20 16.79
C ILE A 178 -6.12 7.87 16.02
N THR A 179 -6.73 7.90 14.84
CA THR A 179 -6.87 6.73 13.94
C THR A 179 -6.95 7.19 12.47
N THR A 180 -7.05 6.24 11.55
CA THR A 180 -7.31 6.51 10.12
C THR A 180 -8.76 6.88 9.87
N ALA A 181 -9.01 7.85 8.98
CA ALA A 181 -10.36 8.35 8.72
C ALA A 181 -11.21 7.43 7.85
N HIS A 182 -10.63 6.78 6.83
CA HIS A 182 -11.37 6.06 5.80
C HIS A 182 -12.23 4.90 6.34
N GLU A 183 -11.90 4.32 7.49
CA GLU A 183 -12.71 3.25 8.10
C GLU A 183 -13.87 3.79 8.94
N ILE A 184 -13.79 5.04 9.42
CA ILE A 184 -14.73 5.58 10.41
C ILE A 184 -15.48 6.82 9.93
N SER A 185 -15.14 7.39 8.78
CA SER A 185 -15.70 8.67 8.32
C SER A 185 -17.21 8.66 8.11
N GLU A 186 -17.78 7.48 7.86
CA GLU A 186 -19.23 7.27 7.66
C GLU A 186 -19.89 6.56 8.86
N ALA A 187 -19.24 6.53 10.02
CA ALA A 187 -19.75 5.85 11.20
C ALA A 187 -21.02 6.52 11.75
N ARG A 188 -22.12 5.77 11.83
CA ARG A 188 -23.34 6.16 12.57
C ARG A 188 -23.19 5.87 14.06
N THR A 189 -22.56 4.74 14.37
CA THR A 189 -22.20 4.35 15.73
C THR A 189 -20.70 4.12 15.77
N LEU A 190 -20.07 4.52 16.86
CA LEU A 190 -18.64 4.35 17.08
C LEU A 190 -18.41 3.98 18.54
N PHE A 191 -17.75 2.85 18.75
CA PHE A 191 -17.35 2.35 20.04
C PHE A 191 -15.84 2.14 20.06
N VAL A 192 -15.25 2.39 21.23
CA VAL A 192 -13.82 2.25 21.46
C VAL A 192 -13.63 1.23 22.58
N LYS A 193 -13.05 0.09 22.23
CA LYS A 193 -12.72 -0.98 23.18
C LYS A 193 -11.26 -0.87 23.59
N TRP A 194 -11.05 -0.85 24.89
CA TRP A 194 -9.76 -0.72 25.54
C TRP A 194 -9.11 -2.09 25.78
N PRO A 195 -7.79 -2.14 26.06
CA PRO A 195 -7.08 -3.39 26.34
C PRO A 195 -7.64 -4.17 27.53
N ASP A 196 -8.20 -3.48 28.53
CA ASP A 196 -8.90 -4.09 29.67
C ASP A 196 -10.30 -4.63 29.33
N LYS A 197 -10.65 -4.64 28.04
CA LYS A 197 -11.94 -5.06 27.45
C LYS A 197 -13.12 -4.14 27.76
N LYS A 198 -12.93 -3.02 28.46
CA LYS A 198 -13.99 -2.02 28.62
C LYS A 198 -14.31 -1.35 27.28
N VAL A 199 -15.56 -0.96 27.11
CA VAL A 199 -16.07 -0.36 25.87
C VAL A 199 -16.69 0.98 26.21
N PHE A 200 -16.32 2.00 25.44
CA PHE A 200 -16.82 3.36 25.59
C PHE A 200 -17.38 3.85 24.25
N LYS A 201 -18.34 4.78 24.29
CA LYS A 201 -18.84 5.44 23.09
C LYS A 201 -17.78 6.43 22.60
N GLY A 202 -17.40 6.32 21.33
CA GLY A 202 -16.51 7.28 20.68
C GLY A 202 -17.29 8.36 19.96
N ARG A 203 -16.82 9.61 20.03
CA ARG A 203 -17.32 10.73 19.23
C ARG A 203 -16.23 11.25 18.30
N ILE A 204 -16.48 11.27 17.01
CA ILE A 204 -15.54 11.87 16.05
C ILE A 204 -15.56 13.39 16.24
N LYS A 205 -14.41 13.97 16.61
CA LYS A 205 -14.20 15.42 16.77
C LYS A 205 -13.80 16.07 15.45
N PHE A 206 -12.82 15.48 14.77
CA PHE A 206 -12.25 16.02 13.55
C PHE A 206 -11.91 14.90 12.57
N ILE A 207 -12.03 15.19 11.28
CA ILE A 207 -11.60 14.33 10.18
C ILE A 207 -10.77 15.18 9.23
N SER A 208 -9.64 14.64 8.76
CA SER A 208 -8.89 15.15 7.63
C SER A 208 -8.89 14.12 6.51
N SER A 209 -9.59 14.43 5.41
CA SER A 209 -9.51 13.65 4.18
C SER A 209 -8.14 13.76 3.51
N LEU A 210 -7.43 14.89 3.72
CA LEU A 210 -6.10 15.12 3.18
C LEU A 210 -5.07 14.15 3.75
N TYR A 211 -5.07 13.97 5.08
CA TYR A 211 -4.12 13.10 5.77
C TYR A 211 -4.65 11.68 6.00
N ASP A 212 -5.95 11.46 5.76
CA ASP A 212 -6.68 10.25 6.14
C ASP A 212 -6.58 9.96 7.65
N LEU A 213 -6.80 11.01 8.45
CA LEU A 213 -6.72 10.96 9.91
C LEU A 213 -8.03 11.42 10.54
N ALA A 214 -8.39 10.80 11.67
CA ALA A 214 -9.52 11.19 12.48
C ALA A 214 -9.14 11.26 13.95
N LEU A 215 -9.75 12.22 14.66
CA LEU A 215 -9.64 12.37 16.10
C LEU A 215 -10.96 11.97 16.75
N VAL A 216 -10.89 11.03 17.68
CA VAL A 216 -12.04 10.46 18.39
C VAL A 216 -11.89 10.76 19.88
N GLU A 217 -12.95 11.28 20.48
CA GLU A 217 -13.04 11.56 21.91
C GLU A 217 -13.83 10.44 22.59
N THR A 218 -13.33 9.96 23.73
CA THR A 218 -14.00 8.93 24.55
C THR A 218 -14.43 9.43 25.93
N HIS A 219 -13.92 10.58 26.38
CA HIS A 219 -14.10 11.10 27.75
C HIS A 219 -13.67 10.12 28.86
N VAL A 220 -12.70 9.26 28.57
CA VAL A 220 -12.14 8.33 29.54
C VAL A 220 -10.80 8.86 30.01
N GLU A 221 -10.71 9.22 31.28
CA GLU A 221 -9.44 9.62 31.87
C GLU A 221 -8.49 8.42 31.99
N THR A 222 -7.23 8.62 31.59
CA THR A 222 -6.21 7.57 31.63
C THR A 222 -4.80 8.10 31.76
N THR A 223 -3.94 7.27 32.36
CA THR A 223 -2.49 7.48 32.37
C THR A 223 -1.78 6.69 31.24
N ASP A 224 -2.50 5.77 30.60
CA ASP A 224 -2.01 4.90 29.54
C ASP A 224 -2.19 5.55 28.16
N PHE A 225 -1.43 6.61 27.90
CA PHE A 225 -1.42 7.31 26.61
C PHE A 225 -0.01 7.58 26.09
N ILE A 226 0.08 7.86 24.79
CA ILE A 226 1.33 8.19 24.09
C ILE A 226 1.24 9.63 23.57
N PRO A 227 1.90 10.59 24.24
CA PRO A 227 1.87 11.97 23.79
C PRO A 227 2.52 12.07 22.41
N LEU A 228 1.80 12.63 21.44
CA LEU A 228 2.36 12.92 20.13
C LEU A 228 3.36 14.07 20.27
N ARG A 229 4.63 13.75 20.02
CA ARG A 229 5.73 14.71 19.98
C ARG A 229 6.17 14.90 18.53
N ALA A 230 6.80 16.04 18.27
CA ALA A 230 7.50 16.23 17.00
C ALA A 230 8.47 15.05 16.80
N PRO A 231 8.42 14.35 15.64
CA PRO A 231 9.30 13.22 15.40
C PRO A 231 10.76 13.65 15.48
N LYS A 232 11.61 12.84 16.13
CA LYS A 232 13.04 13.11 16.25
C LYS A 232 13.76 12.88 14.92
N SER A 233 13.45 11.76 14.27
CA SER A 233 13.81 11.49 12.87
C SER A 233 12.56 11.55 12.01
N ILE A 234 12.65 12.23 10.88
CA ILE A 234 11.57 12.33 9.91
C ILE A 234 11.81 11.42 8.69
N GLU A 235 12.99 10.85 8.59
CA GLU A 235 13.29 9.81 7.61
C GLU A 235 13.36 8.47 8.30
N VAL A 236 12.66 7.50 7.72
CA VAL A 236 12.71 6.12 8.17
C VAL A 236 13.49 5.35 7.10
N PRO A 237 14.70 4.88 7.41
CA PRO A 237 15.55 4.22 6.42
C PRO A 237 14.88 3.00 5.81
N ILE A 238 15.14 2.75 4.52
CA ILE A 238 14.72 1.49 3.89
C ILE A 238 15.40 0.32 4.64
N GLY A 239 14.63 -0.72 4.93
CA GLY A 239 15.07 -1.88 5.70
C GLY A 239 14.99 -1.70 7.21
N GLN A 240 14.71 -0.48 7.70
CA GLN A 240 14.45 -0.20 9.11
C GLN A 240 13.37 -1.15 9.61
N ARG A 241 13.66 -1.84 10.72
CA ARG A 241 12.69 -2.72 11.36
C ARG A 241 11.63 -1.86 12.05
N ILE A 242 10.39 -2.26 11.84
CA ILE A 242 9.21 -1.60 12.40
C ILE A 242 8.29 -2.64 13.02
N TYR A 243 7.46 -2.16 13.92
CA TYR A 243 6.50 -2.96 14.64
C TYR A 243 5.18 -2.21 14.71
N THR A 244 4.08 -2.94 14.72
CA THR A 244 2.75 -2.35 14.91
C THR A 244 1.99 -3.13 15.96
N ILE A 245 1.21 -2.43 16.75
CA ILE A 245 0.23 -3.02 17.66
C ILE A 245 -1.13 -2.61 17.13
N GLY A 246 -2.00 -3.59 16.92
CA GLY A 246 -3.32 -3.36 16.38
C GLY A 246 -4.35 -4.34 16.92
N CYS A 247 -5.51 -4.32 16.27
CA CYS A 247 -6.68 -5.11 16.64
C CYS A 247 -7.23 -5.92 15.46
N PRO A 248 -6.40 -6.68 14.72
CA PRO A 248 -6.87 -7.46 13.57
C PRO A 248 -7.96 -8.43 14.01
N TYR A 249 -9.10 -8.39 13.32
CA TYR A 249 -10.26 -9.24 13.62
C TYR A 249 -10.73 -9.19 15.09
N GLY A 250 -10.46 -8.11 15.84
CA GLY A 250 -10.88 -7.97 17.24
C GLY A 250 -9.85 -8.37 18.28
N LEU A 251 -8.68 -8.84 17.84
CA LEU A 251 -7.60 -9.29 18.71
C LEU A 251 -6.74 -8.10 19.15
N ILE A 252 -7.21 -7.37 20.17
CA ILE A 252 -6.53 -6.20 20.73
C ILE A 252 -5.13 -6.56 21.22
N GLY A 253 -4.15 -5.70 20.91
CA GLY A 253 -2.78 -5.88 21.36
C GLY A 253 -1.97 -6.83 20.47
N THR A 254 -2.47 -7.17 19.28
CA THR A 254 -1.72 -8.02 18.35
C THR A 254 -0.49 -7.28 17.86
N LEU A 255 0.68 -7.83 18.20
CA LEU A 255 1.97 -7.34 17.72
C LEU A 255 2.30 -7.97 16.35
N ALA A 256 2.55 -7.13 15.36
CA ALA A 256 3.13 -7.53 14.09
C ALA A 256 4.45 -6.81 13.82
N GLN A 257 5.33 -7.47 13.09
CA GLN A 257 6.64 -6.94 12.72
C GLN A 257 6.74 -6.82 11.20
N GLY A 258 7.44 -5.78 10.75
CA GLY A 258 7.79 -5.57 9.35
C GLY A 258 9.06 -4.74 9.19
N ARG A 259 9.22 -4.18 8.01
CA ARG A 259 10.29 -3.29 7.57
C ARG A 259 9.75 -2.22 6.64
N ILE A 260 10.44 -1.09 6.60
CA ILE A 260 10.27 -0.12 5.50
C ILE A 260 10.80 -0.78 4.22
N ALA A 261 9.90 -0.98 3.26
CA ALA A 261 10.18 -1.75 2.06
C ALA A 261 10.85 -0.90 0.96
N ALA A 262 10.52 0.39 0.89
CA ALA A 262 10.99 1.29 -0.16
C ALA A 262 10.91 2.76 0.27
N SER A 263 11.46 3.65 -0.57
CA SER A 263 11.27 5.09 -0.43
C SER A 263 9.77 5.46 -0.39
N PRO A 264 9.42 6.62 0.19
CA PRO A 264 8.03 7.04 0.30
C PRO A 264 7.31 7.04 -1.05
N ARG A 265 6.09 6.50 -1.06
CA ARG A 265 5.18 6.59 -2.20
C ARG A 265 4.35 7.84 -2.06
N VAL A 266 4.16 8.55 -3.17
CA VAL A 266 3.28 9.71 -3.24
C VAL A 266 1.89 9.25 -3.63
N VAL A 267 0.89 9.65 -2.84
CA VAL A 267 -0.53 9.43 -3.12
C VAL A 267 -1.24 10.76 -2.98
N GLY A 268 -1.74 11.31 -4.08
CA GLY A 268 -2.21 12.70 -4.08
C GLY A 268 -1.07 13.65 -3.71
N ASP A 269 -1.32 14.49 -2.69
CA ASP A 269 -0.36 15.44 -2.13
C ASP A 269 0.26 14.94 -0.80
N ILE A 270 0.19 13.64 -0.47
CA ILE A 270 0.81 13.09 0.75
C ILE A 270 1.86 12.01 0.46
N LEU A 271 2.85 11.95 1.34
CA LEU A 271 3.93 10.98 1.32
C LEU A 271 3.64 9.85 2.32
N LEU A 272 3.65 8.62 1.84
CA LEU A 272 3.39 7.44 2.66
C LEU A 272 4.62 6.54 2.66
N TYR A 273 5.03 6.03 3.81
CA TYR A 273 6.05 4.99 3.83
C TYR A 273 5.46 3.67 3.35
N GLN A 274 6.22 2.96 2.53
CA GLN A 274 5.88 1.61 2.09
C GLN A 274 6.46 0.60 3.07
N CYS A 275 5.67 -0.38 3.50
CA CYS A 275 6.14 -1.44 4.38
C CYS A 275 5.53 -2.80 4.04
N ASP A 276 6.19 -3.85 4.54
CA ASP A 276 5.76 -5.24 4.43
C ASP A 276 4.91 -5.70 5.63
N LEU A 277 4.33 -4.75 6.38
CA LEU A 277 3.42 -5.10 7.47
C LEU A 277 2.21 -5.90 6.95
N PRO A 278 1.71 -6.87 7.71
CA PRO A 278 0.54 -7.64 7.31
C PRO A 278 -0.71 -6.78 7.11
N VAL A 279 -1.46 -7.06 6.06
CA VAL A 279 -2.71 -6.34 5.74
C VAL A 279 -3.92 -7.17 6.19
N TYR A 280 -4.55 -6.76 7.29
CA TYR A 280 -5.76 -7.38 7.83
C TYR A 280 -6.85 -6.34 8.14
N PRO A 281 -8.14 -6.70 8.09
CA PRO A 281 -9.21 -5.87 8.64
C PRO A 281 -8.94 -5.51 10.10
N GLY A 282 -9.09 -4.24 10.46
CA GLY A 282 -8.81 -3.75 11.82
C GLY A 282 -7.36 -3.35 12.09
N ASN A 283 -6.43 -3.53 11.14
CA ASN A 283 -5.05 -3.04 11.30
C ASN A 283 -4.90 -1.54 11.05
N SER A 284 -5.74 -0.93 10.22
CA SER A 284 -5.62 0.50 9.91
C SER A 284 -5.76 1.33 11.18
N GLY A 285 -5.02 2.45 11.25
CA GLY A 285 -4.97 3.30 12.44
C GLY A 285 -4.11 2.73 13.58
N GLY A 286 -3.59 1.50 13.45
CA GLY A 286 -2.67 0.92 14.43
C GLY A 286 -1.35 1.69 14.48
N PRO A 287 -0.83 2.03 15.68
CA PRO A 287 0.46 2.71 15.78
C PRO A 287 1.60 1.85 15.26
N VAL A 288 2.55 2.49 14.58
CA VAL A 288 3.76 1.88 14.05
C VAL A 288 4.97 2.54 14.70
N PHE A 289 5.89 1.73 15.20
CA PHE A 289 7.08 2.18 15.92
C PHE A 289 8.36 1.53 15.40
N ASP A 290 9.47 2.24 15.56
CA ASP A 290 10.81 1.76 15.18
C ASP A 290 11.40 0.81 16.25
N SER A 291 12.64 0.38 16.04
CA SER A 291 13.36 -0.46 17.01
C SER A 291 13.67 0.23 18.34
N ASN A 292 13.61 1.56 18.40
CA ASN A 292 13.81 2.37 19.59
C ASN A 292 12.49 2.69 20.31
N GLY A 293 11.35 2.25 19.75
CA GLY A 293 10.01 2.56 20.27
C GLY A 293 9.51 3.94 19.87
N GLU A 294 10.17 4.65 18.96
CA GLU A 294 9.65 5.93 18.47
C GLU A 294 8.49 5.72 17.52
N LEU A 295 7.42 6.50 17.68
CA LEU A 295 6.25 6.44 16.81
C LEU A 295 6.60 6.97 15.41
N ILE A 296 6.60 6.06 14.44
CA ILE A 296 6.81 6.36 13.02
C ILE A 296 5.52 6.87 12.38
N GLY A 297 4.36 6.39 12.81
CA GLY A 297 3.10 6.73 12.16
C GLY A 297 1.96 5.77 12.47
N LEU A 298 0.92 5.79 11.65
CA LEU A 298 -0.19 4.85 11.71
C LEU A 298 -0.24 3.98 10.46
N VAL A 299 -0.63 2.71 10.62
CA VAL A 299 -0.91 1.84 9.49
C VAL A 299 -2.05 2.45 8.67
N LYS A 300 -1.78 2.67 7.38
CA LYS A 300 -2.78 2.91 6.36
C LYS A 300 -2.87 1.63 5.56
N GLY A 301 -4.06 1.02 5.53
CA GLY A 301 -4.31 -0.24 4.84
C GLY A 301 -4.08 -0.17 3.32
N ARG A 302 -4.84 -0.95 2.55
CA ARG A 302 -4.61 -1.03 1.10
C ARG A 302 -4.92 0.29 0.40
N LEU A 303 -4.02 0.71 -0.48
CA LEU A 303 -4.43 1.55 -1.61
C LEU A 303 -5.09 0.64 -2.64
N LYS A 304 -6.13 1.14 -3.32
CA LYS A 304 -6.69 0.47 -4.51
C LYS A 304 -5.51 0.12 -5.44
N ASP A 305 -5.48 -1.13 -5.91
CA ASP A 305 -4.45 -1.69 -6.81
C ASP A 305 -3.11 -2.10 -6.15
N THR A 306 -3.04 -2.20 -4.82
CA THR A 306 -1.87 -2.77 -4.11
C THR A 306 -2.27 -3.93 -3.19
N ASP A 307 -2.17 -5.16 -3.67
CA ASP A 307 -2.65 -6.32 -2.93
C ASP A 307 -1.67 -6.84 -1.85
N THR A 308 -0.46 -6.29 -1.78
CA THR A 308 0.64 -6.88 -0.98
C THR A 308 1.45 -5.89 -0.13
N ILE A 309 1.19 -4.57 -0.22
CA ILE A 309 2.00 -3.55 0.46
C ILE A 309 1.11 -2.76 1.42
N SER A 310 1.54 -2.68 2.67
CA SER A 310 0.97 -1.78 3.66
C SER A 310 1.62 -0.41 3.56
N PHE A 311 0.86 0.62 3.91
CA PHE A 311 1.37 1.98 3.99
C PHE A 311 1.39 2.45 5.44
N ILE A 312 2.21 3.45 5.70
CA ILE A 312 2.23 4.14 6.98
C ILE A 312 1.99 5.62 6.69
N ILE A 313 1.04 6.22 7.38
CA ILE A 313 0.91 7.68 7.46
C ILE A 313 1.96 8.17 8.45
N PRO A 314 2.97 8.92 8.01
CA PRO A 314 4.04 9.40 8.89
C PRO A 314 3.55 10.22 10.09
N SER A 315 4.23 10.08 11.23
CA SER A 315 3.89 10.73 12.50
C SER A 315 3.94 12.26 12.44
N PHE A 316 4.71 12.84 11.52
CA PHE A 316 4.68 14.29 11.32
C PHE A 316 3.32 14.79 10.80
N TYR A 317 2.59 14.00 9.98
CA TYR A 317 1.23 14.36 9.60
C TYR A 317 0.26 14.28 10.77
N LEU A 318 0.48 13.36 11.71
CA LEU A 318 -0.29 13.31 12.96
C LEU A 318 -0.05 14.58 13.78
N SER A 319 1.21 15.04 13.90
CA SER A 319 1.53 16.28 14.60
C SER A 319 0.92 17.51 13.92
N VAL A 320 0.98 17.59 12.58
CA VAL A 320 0.32 18.65 11.80
C VAL A 320 -1.19 18.63 12.06
N PHE A 321 -1.84 17.48 11.87
CA PHE A 321 -3.28 17.31 12.04
C PHE A 321 -3.73 17.69 13.44
N LEU A 322 -3.00 17.26 14.48
CA LEU A 322 -3.30 17.68 15.83
C LEU A 322 -3.14 19.18 16.01
N LYS A 323 -2.04 19.78 15.55
CA LYS A 323 -1.80 21.21 15.75
C LYS A 323 -2.86 22.08 15.07
N GLU A 324 -3.27 21.71 13.87
CA GLU A 324 -4.35 22.38 13.12
C GLU A 324 -5.71 22.36 13.86
N ASN A 325 -5.95 21.35 14.69
CA ASN A 325 -7.25 21.13 15.35
C ASN A 325 -7.22 21.41 16.86
N LEU A 326 -6.08 21.29 17.54
CA LEU A 326 -5.92 21.63 18.96
C LEU A 326 -6.09 23.13 19.21
N ASN A 327 -5.67 23.99 18.27
CA ASN A 327 -5.97 25.42 18.32
C ASN A 327 -7.49 25.70 18.30
N LYS A 328 -8.30 24.78 17.75
CA LYS A 328 -9.77 24.85 17.78
C LYS A 328 -10.36 24.22 19.04
N ILE A 329 -9.67 23.27 19.67
CA ILE A 329 -10.04 22.63 20.95
C ILE A 329 -9.76 23.56 22.15
N HIS A 330 -8.66 24.32 22.12
CA HIS A 330 -8.25 25.25 23.19
C HIS A 330 -8.93 26.63 23.17
N MET A 331 -10.00 26.83 22.39
CA MET A 331 -10.90 27.99 22.54
C MET A 331 -11.77 27.95 23.82
N LEU A 332 -11.33 27.24 24.85
CA LEU A 332 -11.83 27.31 26.23
C LEU A 332 -10.64 27.22 27.19
N GLY A 333 -10.05 28.37 27.53
CA GLY A 333 -9.26 28.50 28.75
C GLY A 333 -7.77 28.18 28.70
N ARG A 334 -6.99 28.93 27.91
CA ARG A 334 -5.76 29.65 28.35
C ARG A 334 -4.97 30.09 27.12
N SER A 335 -4.76 31.40 27.05
CA SER A 335 -3.72 32.03 26.22
C SER A 335 -2.40 31.31 26.45
N SER A 336 -2.01 30.45 25.49
CA SER A 336 -0.62 30.10 25.31
C SER A 336 -0.27 30.51 23.89
N SER A 337 0.38 31.65 23.81
CA SER A 337 1.12 32.15 22.66
C SER A 337 2.33 31.23 22.37
N VAL A 338 2.08 29.93 22.16
CA VAL A 338 3.10 29.00 21.67
C VAL A 338 3.44 29.46 20.25
N SER A 339 4.42 30.36 20.19
CA SER A 339 5.00 31.03 19.03
C SER A 339 4.80 30.24 17.73
N GLU A 340 3.66 30.46 17.07
CA GLU A 340 3.32 29.84 15.78
C GLU A 340 4.42 30.12 14.74
N SER A 341 5.14 31.24 14.94
CA SER A 341 6.29 31.69 14.14
C SER A 341 7.56 30.84 14.27
N ARG A 342 7.75 30.03 15.33
CA ARG A 342 8.98 29.25 15.59
C ARG A 342 8.87 27.75 15.33
N ASP A 343 7.67 27.23 15.06
CA ASP A 343 7.49 25.79 14.89
C ASP A 343 7.30 25.39 13.41
N TRP A 344 8.23 24.58 12.90
CA TRP A 344 8.21 24.07 11.54
C TRP A 344 6.96 23.24 11.22
N ILE A 345 6.33 22.61 12.21
CA ILE A 345 5.10 21.81 11.99
C ILE A 345 3.94 22.71 11.53
N TYR A 346 3.84 23.91 12.11
CA TYR A 346 2.82 24.89 11.72
C TYR A 346 3.00 25.31 10.26
N TRP A 347 4.22 25.71 9.90
CA TRP A 347 4.53 26.13 8.53
C TRP A 347 4.39 24.99 7.53
N PHE A 348 4.69 23.75 7.92
CA PHE A 348 4.48 22.60 7.07
C PHE A 348 2.98 22.34 6.81
N GLY A 349 2.15 22.37 7.86
CA GLY A 349 0.70 22.28 7.72
C GLY A 349 0.12 23.41 6.85
N LEU A 350 0.54 24.65 7.08
CA LEU A 350 0.14 25.80 6.25
C LEU A 350 0.50 25.58 4.78
N GLY A 351 1.69 25.06 4.48
CA GLY A 351 2.11 24.75 3.11
C GLY A 351 1.27 23.66 2.44
N LEU A 352 0.81 22.68 3.20
CA LEU A 352 -0.07 21.61 2.69
C LEU A 352 -1.49 22.11 2.44
N ALA A 353 -2.04 22.89 3.39
CA ALA A 353 -3.43 23.32 3.40
C ALA A 353 -3.73 24.57 2.55
N ALA A 354 -2.75 25.44 2.32
CA ALA A 354 -2.98 26.70 1.60
C ALA A 354 -3.50 26.45 0.17
N SER A 355 -4.34 27.36 -0.37
CA SER A 355 -4.77 27.28 -1.77
C SER A 355 -3.79 27.98 -2.73
N SER A 356 -3.17 29.08 -2.27
CA SER A 356 -2.24 29.87 -3.09
C SER A 356 -0.85 29.26 -3.16
N ASN A 357 -0.31 29.09 -4.38
CA ASN A 357 1.07 28.64 -4.58
C ASN A 357 2.11 29.56 -3.93
N SER A 358 1.86 30.88 -3.84
CA SER A 358 2.80 31.80 -3.17
C SER A 358 2.88 31.55 -1.66
N THR A 359 1.74 31.31 -1.02
CA THR A 359 1.67 30.95 0.40
C THR A 359 2.34 29.60 0.64
N LYS A 360 2.08 28.60 -0.23
CA LYS A 360 2.76 27.28 -0.14
C LYS A 360 4.27 27.41 -0.22
N GLU A 361 4.76 28.16 -1.22
CA GLU A 361 6.18 28.40 -1.44
C GLU A 361 6.84 29.03 -0.20
N SER A 362 6.26 30.12 0.30
CA SER A 362 6.75 30.83 1.49
C SER A 362 6.78 29.91 2.71
N ALA A 363 5.70 29.15 2.92
CA ALA A 363 5.59 28.24 4.04
C ALA A 363 6.64 27.13 3.99
N PHE A 364 6.82 26.45 2.86
CA PHE A 364 7.86 25.41 2.72
C PHE A 364 9.28 25.98 2.80
N LYS A 365 9.55 27.15 2.23
CA LYS A 365 10.85 27.84 2.42
C LYS A 365 11.10 28.14 3.90
N LYS A 366 10.07 28.56 4.64
CA LYS A 366 10.16 28.81 6.08
C LYS A 366 10.43 27.53 6.86
N VAL A 367 9.78 26.41 6.52
CA VAL A 367 10.10 25.09 7.10
C VAL A 367 11.58 24.75 6.88
N LEU A 368 12.08 24.90 5.65
CA LEU A 368 13.46 24.57 5.32
C LEU A 368 14.50 25.49 5.99
N SER A 369 14.13 26.74 6.31
CA SER A 369 14.98 27.62 7.12
C SER A 369 15.14 27.15 8.57
N MET A 370 14.13 26.45 9.11
CA MET A 370 14.15 25.89 10.47
C MET A 370 14.66 24.45 10.51
N ARG A 371 14.45 23.71 9.42
CA ARG A 371 14.81 22.30 9.25
C ARG A 371 15.42 22.11 7.85
N PRO A 372 16.70 22.47 7.67
CA PRO A 372 17.42 22.21 6.43
C PRO A 372 17.38 20.72 6.09
N GLY A 373 17.18 20.38 4.81
CA GLY A 373 17.11 19.00 4.34
C GLY A 373 15.82 18.25 4.70
N PHE A 374 14.77 18.93 5.18
CA PHE A 374 13.49 18.26 5.43
C PHE A 374 12.80 17.86 4.11
N THR A 375 12.95 16.58 3.75
CA THR A 375 12.66 16.07 2.40
C THR A 375 11.18 16.15 1.98
N PRO A 376 10.17 15.96 2.86
CA PRO A 376 8.79 16.31 2.54
C PRO A 376 8.60 17.78 2.12
N ALA A 377 9.19 18.74 2.83
CA ALA A 377 9.06 20.15 2.45
C ALA A 377 9.78 20.47 1.13
N LEU A 378 10.96 19.90 0.89
CA LEU A 378 11.64 19.99 -0.41
C LEU A 378 10.75 19.44 -1.53
N TYR A 379 10.17 18.24 -1.34
CA TYR A 379 9.30 17.61 -2.32
C TYR A 379 8.10 18.51 -2.67
N HIS A 380 7.38 19.01 -1.66
CA HIS A 380 6.23 19.89 -1.90
C HIS A 380 6.63 21.24 -2.49
N LEU A 381 7.77 21.82 -2.08
CA LEU A 381 8.29 23.05 -2.67
C LEU A 381 8.59 22.86 -4.16
N GLY A 382 9.23 21.74 -4.55
CA GLY A 382 9.49 21.42 -5.95
C GLY A 382 8.20 21.33 -6.78
N LEU A 383 7.13 20.73 -6.24
CA LEU A 383 5.83 20.70 -6.90
C LEU A 383 5.22 22.09 -7.07
N VAL A 384 5.33 22.96 -6.06
CA VAL A 384 4.82 24.33 -6.11
C VAL A 384 5.57 25.16 -7.15
N LEU A 385 6.90 25.09 -7.17
CA LEU A 385 7.74 25.77 -8.15
C LEU A 385 7.43 25.30 -9.57
N ASN A 386 7.16 24.01 -9.77
CA ASN A 386 6.74 23.46 -11.05
C ASN A 386 5.42 24.08 -11.53
N ARG A 387 4.42 24.18 -10.64
CA ARG A 387 3.12 24.79 -10.94
C ARG A 387 3.23 26.29 -11.26
N GLN A 388 4.20 26.98 -10.66
CA GLN A 388 4.50 28.39 -10.93
C GLN A 388 5.38 28.61 -12.17
N GLY A 389 5.90 27.55 -12.80
CA GLY A 389 6.81 27.65 -13.93
C GLY A 389 8.23 28.12 -13.58
N LYS A 390 8.60 28.14 -12.29
CA LYS A 390 9.94 28.50 -11.80
C LYS A 390 10.94 27.35 -11.99
N LEU A 391 11.16 26.95 -13.25
CA LEU A 391 11.86 25.71 -13.61
C LEU A 391 13.32 25.64 -13.11
N LYS A 392 14.03 26.77 -13.02
CA LYS A 392 15.42 26.81 -12.53
C LYS A 392 15.51 26.56 -11.03
N GLU A 393 14.63 27.17 -10.24
CA GLU A 393 14.52 26.92 -8.80
C GLU A 393 14.07 25.47 -8.54
N GLU A 394 13.05 25.01 -9.28
CA GLU A 394 12.58 23.62 -9.23
C GLU A 394 13.73 22.61 -9.46
N LEU A 395 14.56 22.85 -10.47
CA LEU A 395 15.70 21.99 -10.78
C LEU A 395 16.67 21.89 -9.59
N GLY A 396 16.92 23.00 -8.89
CA GLY A 396 17.76 23.03 -7.69
C GLY A 396 17.19 22.15 -6.57
N ILE A 397 15.89 22.29 -6.30
CA ILE A 397 15.19 21.49 -5.29
C ILE A 397 15.24 19.99 -5.61
N TRP A 398 15.01 19.59 -6.85
CA TRP A 398 15.07 18.17 -7.21
C TRP A 398 16.48 17.60 -7.15
N LYS A 399 17.51 18.39 -7.48
CA LYS A 399 18.92 17.99 -7.30
C LYS A 399 19.26 17.77 -5.83
N GLU A 400 18.83 18.67 -4.96
CA GLU A 400 19.02 18.52 -3.52
C GLU A 400 18.32 17.24 -3.01
N LEU A 401 17.07 17.01 -3.42
CA LEU A 401 16.30 15.86 -2.98
C LEU A 401 16.91 14.51 -3.38
N VAL A 402 17.44 14.38 -4.61
CA VAL A 402 18.11 13.14 -5.04
C VAL A 402 19.48 12.95 -4.39
N ASN A 403 20.14 14.01 -3.94
CA ASN A 403 21.38 13.91 -3.17
C ASN A 403 21.11 13.44 -1.74
N LEU A 404 20.03 13.93 -1.12
CA LEU A 404 19.61 13.51 0.22
C LEU A 404 19.06 12.07 0.21
N VAL A 405 18.21 11.73 -0.76
CA VAL A 405 17.54 10.43 -0.83
C VAL A 405 17.75 9.80 -2.22
N PRO A 406 18.95 9.26 -2.51
CA PRO A 406 19.31 8.79 -3.84
C PRO A 406 18.50 7.58 -4.32
N ARG A 407 17.80 6.87 -3.42
CA ARG A 407 16.95 5.71 -3.76
C ARG A 407 15.47 6.08 -4.00
N TRP A 408 15.13 7.37 -4.03
CA TRP A 408 13.74 7.80 -4.25
C TRP A 408 13.42 7.99 -5.73
N SER A 409 12.78 6.99 -6.34
CA SER A 409 12.47 6.99 -7.79
C SER A 409 11.64 8.19 -8.26
N GLU A 410 10.64 8.63 -7.46
CA GLU A 410 9.82 9.79 -7.78
C GLU A 410 10.64 11.09 -7.82
N ALA A 411 11.63 11.26 -6.93
CA ALA A 411 12.51 12.44 -6.95
C ALA A 411 13.35 12.48 -8.24
N TRP A 412 13.91 11.34 -8.67
CA TRP A 412 14.62 11.22 -9.95
C TRP A 412 13.71 11.48 -11.15
N TYR A 413 12.47 11.00 -11.10
CA TYR A 413 11.47 11.27 -12.14
C TYR A 413 11.16 12.77 -12.25
N ARG A 414 10.97 13.46 -11.12
CA ARG A 414 10.71 14.92 -11.09
C ARG A 414 11.93 15.71 -11.58
N LEU A 415 13.13 15.30 -11.21
CA LEU A 415 14.38 15.85 -11.76
C LEU A 415 14.45 15.69 -13.28
N GLY A 416 14.05 14.54 -13.80
CA GLY A 416 13.95 14.27 -15.23
C GLY A 416 12.96 15.20 -15.93
N ASN A 417 11.77 15.39 -15.35
CA ASN A 417 10.74 16.30 -15.86
C ASN A 417 11.24 17.76 -15.91
N ALA A 418 11.89 18.23 -14.84
CA ALA A 418 12.44 19.59 -14.80
C ALA A 418 13.50 19.81 -15.87
N ASN A 419 14.45 18.87 -16.03
CA ASN A 419 15.45 18.92 -17.10
C ASN A 419 14.82 18.87 -18.49
N PHE A 420 13.80 18.03 -18.68
CA PHE A 420 13.10 17.90 -19.95
C PHE A 420 12.41 19.20 -20.36
N LYS A 421 11.71 19.87 -19.42
CA LYS A 421 11.07 21.18 -19.64
C LYS A 421 12.10 22.27 -19.97
N LEU A 422 13.30 22.20 -19.39
CA LEU A 422 14.42 23.11 -19.69
C LEU A 422 15.18 22.77 -21.00
N GLY A 423 14.80 21.70 -21.71
CA GLY A 423 15.48 21.28 -22.94
C GLY A 423 16.77 20.48 -22.71
N ASN A 424 17.14 20.19 -21.46
CA ASN A 424 18.33 19.44 -21.09
C ASN A 424 18.13 17.92 -21.29
N LEU A 425 17.94 17.48 -22.53
CA LEU A 425 17.52 16.11 -22.87
C LEU A 425 18.51 15.03 -22.37
N LYS A 426 19.81 15.32 -22.29
CA LYS A 426 20.83 14.38 -21.78
C LYS A 426 20.66 14.14 -20.28
N ALA A 427 20.48 15.22 -19.51
CA ALA A 427 20.26 15.14 -18.06
C ALA A 427 18.89 14.52 -17.73
N ALA A 428 17.85 14.84 -18.51
CA ALA A 428 16.54 14.22 -18.37
C ALA A 428 16.59 12.71 -18.58
N GLU A 429 17.30 12.24 -19.63
CA GLU A 429 17.47 10.81 -19.90
C GLU A 429 18.17 10.09 -18.75
N ALA A 430 19.25 10.66 -18.21
CA ALA A 430 19.98 10.08 -17.08
C ALA A 430 19.08 9.96 -15.84
N ALA A 431 18.30 11.00 -15.54
CA ALA A 431 17.40 11.00 -14.39
C ALA A 431 16.25 9.99 -14.54
N TYR A 432 15.62 9.88 -15.72
CA TYR A 432 14.58 8.87 -15.96
C TYR A 432 15.13 7.44 -15.93
N ARG A 433 16.35 7.21 -16.46
CA ARG A 433 17.02 5.91 -16.34
C ARG A 433 17.25 5.55 -14.88
N LYS A 434 17.64 6.52 -14.04
CA LYS A 434 17.81 6.27 -12.60
C LYS A 434 16.49 5.96 -11.90
N ALA A 435 15.42 6.68 -12.23
CA ALA A 435 14.08 6.37 -11.73
C ALA A 435 13.64 4.94 -12.12
N MET A 436 13.89 4.54 -13.37
CA MET A 436 13.60 3.20 -13.91
C MET A 436 14.43 2.09 -13.24
N GLU A 437 15.70 2.33 -12.91
CA GLU A 437 16.51 1.38 -12.14
C GLU A 437 15.93 1.14 -10.74
N LEU A 438 15.39 2.20 -10.10
CA LEU A 438 14.87 2.14 -8.74
C LEU A 438 13.44 1.55 -8.68
N SER A 439 12.62 1.81 -9.70
CA SER A 439 11.26 1.28 -9.82
C SER A 439 10.96 0.94 -11.29
N PRO A 440 11.25 -0.30 -11.73
CA PRO A 440 11.16 -0.69 -13.14
C PRO A 440 9.73 -0.89 -13.65
N ASN A 441 8.73 -0.87 -12.77
CA ASN A 441 7.33 -1.13 -13.14
C ASN A 441 6.49 0.15 -13.31
N ASP A 442 7.12 1.32 -13.29
CA ASP A 442 6.40 2.58 -13.48
C ASP A 442 6.36 2.99 -14.96
N PRO A 443 5.17 2.99 -15.60
CA PRO A 443 5.03 3.30 -17.04
C PRO A 443 5.43 4.74 -17.39
N ARG A 444 5.39 5.67 -16.43
CA ARG A 444 5.70 7.09 -16.65
C ARG A 444 7.14 7.29 -17.13
N TYR A 445 8.07 6.47 -16.63
CA TYR A 445 9.49 6.59 -16.95
C TYR A 445 9.77 6.17 -18.39
N TYR A 446 9.17 5.06 -18.82
CA TYR A 446 9.27 4.56 -20.19
C TYR A 446 8.64 5.54 -21.18
N ASN A 447 7.46 6.08 -20.87
CA ASN A 447 6.83 7.09 -21.72
C ASN A 447 7.73 8.32 -21.92
N ASN A 448 8.30 8.86 -20.84
CA ASN A 448 9.14 10.06 -20.97
C ASN A 448 10.49 9.77 -21.65
N LEU A 449 11.05 8.57 -21.50
CA LEU A 449 12.19 8.13 -22.31
C LEU A 449 11.82 8.03 -23.79
N GLY A 450 10.64 7.51 -24.12
CA GLY A 450 10.11 7.47 -25.48
C GLY A 450 10.06 8.86 -26.11
N GLU A 451 9.53 9.85 -25.37
CA GLU A 451 9.47 11.24 -25.82
C GLU A 451 10.86 11.86 -26.00
N ILE A 452 11.83 11.58 -25.13
CA ILE A 452 13.22 11.99 -25.34
C ILE A 452 13.76 11.43 -26.65
N TYR A 453 13.55 10.14 -26.92
CA TYR A 453 14.04 9.52 -28.16
C TYR A 453 13.32 10.05 -29.40
N ARG A 454 12.02 10.38 -29.30
CA ARG A 454 11.27 11.02 -30.38
C ARG A 454 11.85 12.39 -30.71
N ARG A 455 12.12 13.24 -29.70
CA ARG A 455 12.77 14.55 -29.91
C ARG A 455 14.18 14.45 -30.48
N LYS A 456 14.91 13.38 -30.13
CA LYS A 456 16.21 13.04 -30.74
C LYS A 456 16.10 12.42 -32.14
N LYS A 457 14.90 12.35 -32.73
CA LYS A 457 14.59 11.70 -34.03
C LYS A 457 14.98 10.21 -34.10
N LYS A 458 15.10 9.53 -32.94
CA LYS A 458 15.39 8.09 -32.84
C LYS A 458 14.08 7.31 -32.73
N PHE A 459 13.26 7.36 -33.77
CA PHE A 459 11.85 6.93 -33.74
C PHE A 459 11.65 5.45 -33.39
N LYS A 460 12.47 4.53 -33.92
CA LYS A 460 12.42 3.10 -33.55
C LYS A 460 12.61 2.88 -32.04
N LYS A 461 13.52 3.63 -31.40
CA LYS A 461 13.71 3.56 -29.94
C LYS A 461 12.52 4.14 -29.21
N ALA A 462 11.99 5.28 -29.67
CA ALA A 462 10.81 5.90 -29.08
C ALA A 462 9.62 4.93 -29.03
N GLU A 463 9.35 4.25 -30.15
CA GLU A 463 8.28 3.25 -30.27
C GLU A 463 8.42 2.13 -29.23
N ILE A 464 9.63 1.56 -29.08
CA ILE A 464 9.91 0.50 -28.09
C ILE A 464 9.57 0.97 -26.68
N TYR A 465 10.00 2.19 -26.30
CA TYR A 465 9.76 2.72 -24.97
C TYR A 465 8.28 3.01 -24.72
N PHE A 466 7.56 3.59 -25.67
CA PHE A 466 6.12 3.81 -25.51
C PHE A 466 5.34 2.48 -25.43
N LYS A 467 5.66 1.50 -26.28
CA LYS A 467 5.07 0.15 -26.21
C LYS A 467 5.38 -0.52 -24.87
N LYS A 468 6.59 -0.33 -24.32
CA LYS A 468 6.93 -0.83 -22.99
C LYS A 468 6.07 -0.19 -21.90
N ALA A 469 5.82 1.12 -21.98
CA ALA A 469 4.89 1.81 -21.06
C ALA A 469 3.48 1.19 -21.11
N LEU A 470 2.95 0.93 -22.31
CA LEU A 470 1.64 0.28 -22.49
C LEU A 470 1.63 -1.19 -22.08
N SER A 471 2.76 -1.91 -22.17
CA SER A 471 2.85 -3.28 -21.65
C SER A 471 2.76 -3.35 -20.13
N LEU A 472 3.21 -2.28 -19.44
CA LEU A 472 3.12 -2.16 -17.98
C LEU A 472 1.74 -1.66 -17.55
N TYR A 473 1.17 -0.71 -18.29
CA TYR A 473 -0.16 -0.18 -18.02
C TYR A 473 -0.90 0.08 -19.34
N PRO A 474 -1.72 -0.88 -19.81
CA PRO A 474 -2.42 -0.77 -21.09
C PRO A 474 -3.39 0.41 -21.18
N GLN A 475 -3.88 0.91 -20.04
CA GLN A 475 -4.79 2.06 -19.97
C GLN A 475 -4.03 3.40 -19.83
N TYR A 476 -2.74 3.44 -20.17
CA TYR A 476 -1.96 4.67 -20.07
C TYR A 476 -2.22 5.61 -21.26
N ALA A 477 -3.24 6.46 -21.14
CA ALA A 477 -3.68 7.40 -22.18
C ALA A 477 -2.53 8.21 -22.80
N LEU A 478 -1.65 8.78 -21.98
CA LEU A 478 -0.52 9.59 -22.46
C LEU A 478 0.47 8.81 -23.37
N ALA A 479 0.66 7.51 -23.13
CA ALA A 479 1.49 6.67 -24.00
C ALA A 479 0.78 6.33 -25.32
N HIS A 480 -0.55 6.19 -25.31
CA HIS A 480 -1.35 6.12 -26.54
C HIS A 480 -1.23 7.41 -27.35
N TYR A 481 -1.45 8.58 -26.73
CA TYR A 481 -1.26 9.88 -27.37
C TYR A 481 0.12 10.00 -28.04
N ASN A 482 1.20 9.70 -27.31
CA ASN A 482 2.56 9.82 -27.82
C ASN A 482 2.89 8.82 -28.94
N LEU A 483 2.32 7.61 -28.91
CA LEU A 483 2.43 6.66 -30.03
C LEU A 483 1.66 7.16 -31.26
N GLY A 484 0.47 7.73 -31.07
CA GLY A 484 -0.30 8.34 -32.15
C GLY A 484 0.52 9.41 -32.86
N VAL A 485 1.07 10.36 -32.10
CA VAL A 485 1.97 11.42 -32.61
C VAL A 485 3.19 10.83 -33.31
N LEU A 486 3.80 9.78 -32.76
CA LEU A 486 4.97 9.13 -33.37
C LEU A 486 4.62 8.48 -34.72
N PHE A 487 3.51 7.76 -34.81
CA PHE A 487 3.11 7.10 -36.05
C PHE A 487 2.69 8.09 -37.12
N ASP A 488 1.98 9.13 -36.72
CA ASP A 488 1.48 10.19 -37.58
C ASP A 488 2.61 11.04 -38.18
N GLN A 489 3.46 11.61 -37.31
CA GLN A 489 4.38 12.68 -37.71
C GLN A 489 5.79 12.20 -38.07
N ALA A 490 6.15 10.97 -37.72
CA ALA A 490 7.53 10.49 -37.87
C ALA A 490 7.68 9.17 -38.63
N LEU A 491 6.64 8.32 -38.63
CA LEU A 491 6.70 7.01 -39.28
C LEU A 491 5.74 6.87 -40.46
N ASP A 492 4.88 7.87 -40.69
CA ASP A 492 3.88 7.91 -41.77
C ASP A 492 2.99 6.64 -41.80
N LYS A 493 2.42 6.33 -40.64
CA LYS A 493 1.52 5.17 -40.43
C LYS A 493 0.15 5.65 -39.91
N PRO A 494 -0.68 6.25 -40.77
CA PRO A 494 -1.92 6.89 -40.35
C PRO A 494 -2.90 5.94 -39.65
N GLU A 495 -2.94 4.66 -40.03
CA GLU A 495 -3.85 3.66 -39.43
C GLU A 495 -3.52 3.41 -37.96
N LEU A 496 -2.24 3.25 -37.66
CA LEU A 496 -1.75 3.05 -36.29
C LEU A 496 -1.94 4.34 -35.47
N ALA A 497 -1.75 5.50 -36.11
CA ALA A 497 -2.00 6.78 -35.46
C ALA A 497 -3.46 6.91 -35.02
N VAL A 498 -4.41 6.65 -35.92
CA VAL A 498 -5.86 6.69 -35.63
C VAL A 498 -6.22 5.74 -34.49
N TYR A 499 -5.73 4.50 -34.51
CA TYR A 499 -5.96 3.55 -33.42
C TYR A 499 -5.54 4.11 -32.07
N HIS A 500 -4.31 4.64 -31.99
CA HIS A 500 -3.76 5.15 -30.73
C HIS A 500 -4.44 6.45 -30.27
N TYR A 501 -4.77 7.36 -31.18
CA TYR A 501 -5.53 8.57 -30.84
C TYR A 501 -6.95 8.25 -30.35
N LYS A 502 -7.65 7.29 -30.97
CA LYS A 502 -8.97 6.83 -30.50
C LYS A 502 -8.88 6.24 -29.09
N LYS A 503 -7.87 5.40 -28.82
CA LYS A 503 -7.63 4.85 -27.48
C LYS A 503 -7.33 5.93 -26.43
N ASP A 504 -6.55 6.95 -26.76
CA ASP A 504 -6.31 8.10 -25.86
C ASP A 504 -7.63 8.82 -25.50
N LEU A 505 -8.48 9.11 -26.49
CA LEU A 505 -9.77 9.76 -26.27
C LEU A 505 -10.76 8.90 -25.47
N GLU A 506 -10.77 7.59 -25.69
CA GLU A 506 -11.57 6.64 -24.89
C GLU A 506 -11.15 6.67 -23.41
N LEU A 507 -9.84 6.73 -23.14
CA LEU A 507 -9.29 6.70 -21.79
C LEU A 507 -9.35 8.07 -21.10
N CYS A 508 -9.34 9.17 -21.85
CA CYS A 508 -9.33 10.54 -21.34
C CYS A 508 -10.28 11.47 -22.13
N PRO A 509 -11.61 11.26 -22.04
CA PRO A 509 -12.59 12.01 -22.84
C PRO A 509 -12.69 13.52 -22.49
N ARG A 510 -12.12 13.92 -21.35
CA ARG A 510 -12.12 15.31 -20.84
C ARG A 510 -10.76 16.01 -20.97
N ALA A 511 -9.81 15.45 -21.72
CA ALA A 511 -8.52 16.11 -21.96
C ALA A 511 -8.71 17.48 -22.66
N SER A 512 -7.90 18.48 -22.29
CA SER A 512 -7.91 19.82 -22.92
C SER A 512 -7.63 19.76 -24.41
N ASP A 513 -6.82 18.78 -24.83
CA ASP A 513 -6.31 18.68 -26.19
C ASP A 513 -7.20 17.79 -27.06
N LYS A 514 -8.37 17.38 -26.58
CA LYS A 514 -9.25 16.42 -27.28
C LYS A 514 -9.66 16.87 -28.68
N GLU A 515 -9.97 18.15 -28.87
CA GLU A 515 -10.39 18.67 -30.19
C GLU A 515 -9.22 18.68 -31.16
N LYS A 516 -8.00 18.89 -30.65
CA LYS A 516 -6.78 18.78 -31.45
C LYS A 516 -6.55 17.32 -31.86
N VAL A 517 -6.71 16.37 -30.94
CA VAL A 517 -6.58 14.94 -31.24
C VAL A 517 -7.66 14.47 -32.23
N ARG A 518 -8.90 14.97 -32.13
CA ARG A 518 -9.96 14.67 -33.12
C ARG A 518 -9.61 15.16 -34.51
N LYS A 519 -9.09 16.40 -34.64
CA LYS A 519 -8.61 16.90 -35.93
C LYS A 519 -7.48 16.03 -36.50
N TRP A 520 -6.54 15.60 -35.66
CA TRP A 520 -5.49 14.68 -36.09
C TRP A 520 -6.02 13.31 -36.51
N ILE A 521 -7.09 12.81 -35.87
CA ILE A 521 -7.78 11.60 -36.32
C ILE A 521 -8.37 11.82 -37.71
N GLU A 522 -9.14 12.90 -37.93
CA GLU A 522 -9.73 13.20 -39.24
C GLU A 522 -8.67 13.37 -40.34
N GLU A 523 -7.56 14.05 -40.05
CA GLU A 523 -6.45 14.25 -40.98
C GLU A 523 -5.71 12.94 -41.29
N ALA A 524 -5.56 12.04 -40.31
CA ALA A 524 -4.98 10.73 -40.52
C ALA A 524 -5.94 9.79 -41.28
N GLU A 525 -7.24 9.84 -40.99
CA GLU A 525 -8.31 9.09 -41.69
C GLU A 525 -8.54 9.56 -43.14
N ARG A 526 -8.05 10.75 -43.53
CA ARG A 526 -8.03 11.18 -44.94
C ARG A 526 -6.80 10.71 -45.71
N ARG A 527 -5.71 10.39 -45.00
CA ARG A 527 -4.46 9.89 -45.60
C ARG A 527 -4.46 8.38 -45.77
N PHE A 528 -5.16 7.69 -44.88
CA PHE A 528 -5.55 6.28 -45.00
C PHE A 528 -6.88 6.17 -45.75
#